data_AF-A0A257KFC3-F1
#
_entry.id   AF-A0A257KFC3-F1
#
_cell.length_a   1.000
_cell.length_b   1.000
_cell.length_c   1.000
_cell.angle_alpha   90.00
_cell.angle_beta   90.00
_cell.angle_gamma   90.00
#
_symmetry.space_group_name_H-M   'P 1'
#
loop_
_entity.id
_entity.type
_entity.pdbx_description
1 polymer ?
#
loop_
_entity_poly.entity_id
_entity_poly.type
_entity_poly.pdbx_seq_one_letter_code
_entity_poly.pdbx_strand_id
1 'polypeptide(L)'
;MNTEELLDYDDLGDALREGRALRPARGYRFLLAQGDLNFQSRVVSDPVPLGRQLLEAAALDPRDGYSLIAILPSGDFEDVRLNEPFDLRERGAERFIAFQTDRDFKLTLNDHELLWGKPVISGTVLYGLAKPGEGEAVFLEVPGGEDRLIEHGELIDLVQPGIERFITARLTFEIIVNSRPRTVNARTVTFEQIVQLAFPGQHEPNVVFSMTYRHAASTPPAGELGVGGSVDVKKKGTVFNVTRTVQS
;
A
#
# COMPACT_ATOMS: atom_id res chain seq x y z
N MET A 1 7.81 -40.56 -31.33
CA MET A 1 7.76 -40.17 -29.91
C MET A 1 8.06 -38.69 -29.89
N ASN A 2 7.03 -37.83 -29.82
CA ASN A 2 7.25 -36.39 -29.72
C ASN A 2 7.80 -36.12 -28.31
N THR A 3 9.10 -35.85 -28.23
CA THR A 3 9.66 -35.19 -27.06
C THR A 3 9.13 -33.76 -27.12
N GLU A 4 8.01 -33.48 -26.45
CA GLU A 4 7.64 -32.08 -26.21
C GLU A 4 8.82 -31.45 -25.48
N GLU A 5 9.49 -30.50 -26.15
CA GLU A 5 10.55 -29.71 -25.52
C GLU A 5 9.92 -28.97 -24.34
N LEU A 6 10.24 -29.43 -23.13
CA LEU A 6 9.87 -28.74 -21.90
C LEU A 6 10.45 -27.33 -21.93
N LEU A 7 9.64 -26.34 -21.55
CA LEU A 7 10.07 -24.97 -21.36
C LEU A 7 11.24 -24.90 -20.36
N ASP A 8 12.18 -23.97 -20.55
CA ASP A 8 13.27 -23.77 -19.60
C ASP A 8 12.76 -23.34 -18.21
N TYR A 9 11.72 -22.51 -18.20
CA TYR A 9 10.97 -22.20 -16.99
C TYR A 9 9.51 -21.85 -17.32
N ASP A 10 8.63 -21.95 -16.33
CA ASP A 10 7.33 -21.28 -16.32
C ASP A 10 7.24 -20.35 -15.10
N ASP A 11 6.60 -19.19 -15.26
CA ASP A 11 6.48 -18.16 -14.25
C ASP A 11 5.13 -18.25 -13.54
N LEU A 12 5.16 -18.42 -12.21
CA LEU A 12 3.96 -18.52 -11.37
C LEU A 12 3.08 -17.29 -11.48
N GLY A 13 3.69 -16.10 -11.49
CA GLY A 13 2.95 -14.86 -11.57
C GLY A 13 2.28 -14.67 -12.92
N ASP A 14 2.95 -15.03 -14.01
CA ASP A 14 2.34 -14.98 -15.35
C ASP A 14 1.18 -15.96 -15.46
N ALA A 15 1.35 -17.19 -14.97
CA ALA A 15 0.29 -18.20 -14.98
C ALA A 15 -0.96 -17.75 -14.20
N LEU A 16 -0.77 -17.17 -13.02
CA LEU A 16 -1.86 -16.64 -12.19
C LEU A 16 -2.57 -15.45 -12.86
N ARG A 17 -1.82 -14.50 -13.42
CA ARG A 17 -2.38 -13.34 -14.14
C ARG A 17 -3.19 -13.74 -15.37
N GLU A 18 -2.74 -14.77 -16.09
CA GLU A 18 -3.41 -15.31 -17.27
C GLU A 18 -4.56 -16.27 -16.91
N GLY A 19 -4.77 -16.60 -15.62
CA GLY A 19 -5.79 -17.54 -15.18
C GLY A 19 -5.57 -18.96 -15.69
N ARG A 20 -4.31 -19.36 -15.90
CA ARG A 20 -3.92 -20.68 -16.43
C ARG A 20 -3.14 -21.49 -15.41
N ALA A 21 -3.13 -22.81 -15.61
CA ALA A 21 -2.22 -23.68 -14.87
C ALA A 21 -0.75 -23.47 -15.28
N LEU A 22 0.16 -23.78 -14.35
CA LEU A 22 1.58 -23.92 -14.68
C LEU A 22 1.78 -25.04 -15.69
N ARG A 23 2.58 -24.74 -16.71
CA ARG A 23 3.03 -25.67 -17.74
C ARG A 23 4.16 -26.53 -17.19
N PRO A 24 4.31 -27.78 -17.67
CA PRO A 24 5.52 -28.55 -17.42
C PRO A 24 6.75 -27.78 -17.91
N ALA A 25 7.71 -27.57 -17.03
CA ALA A 25 8.94 -26.83 -17.30
C ALA A 25 10.11 -27.41 -16.51
N ARG A 26 11.34 -27.06 -16.92
CA ARG A 26 12.57 -27.45 -16.20
C ARG A 26 12.76 -26.68 -14.90
N GLY A 27 12.07 -25.55 -14.75
CA GLY A 27 12.06 -24.73 -13.55
C GLY A 27 10.77 -23.94 -13.39
N TYR A 28 10.46 -23.61 -12.15
CA TYR A 28 9.30 -22.82 -11.77
C TYR A 28 9.79 -21.57 -11.08
N ARG A 29 9.46 -20.42 -11.66
CA ARG A 29 9.94 -19.13 -11.21
C ARG A 29 8.99 -18.54 -10.18
N PHE A 30 9.56 -18.10 -9.06
CA PHE A 30 8.87 -17.43 -7.96
C PHE A 30 9.66 -16.19 -7.53
N LEU A 31 9.11 -15.43 -6.58
CA LEU A 31 9.68 -14.20 -6.05
C LEU A 31 9.99 -14.35 -4.56
N LEU A 32 11.21 -13.99 -4.15
CA LEU A 32 11.61 -13.99 -2.74
C LEU A 32 12.26 -12.67 -2.35
N ALA A 33 11.81 -12.11 -1.23
CA ALA A 33 12.39 -10.94 -0.56
C ALA A 33 13.00 -11.32 0.80
N GLN A 34 13.88 -10.48 1.36
CA GLN A 34 14.59 -10.73 2.62
C GLN A 34 14.23 -9.64 3.64
N GLY A 35 13.17 -9.90 4.41
CA GLY A 35 12.70 -9.01 5.46
C GLY A 35 12.11 -7.67 4.99
N ASP A 36 11.79 -7.56 3.70
CA ASP A 36 11.19 -6.39 3.05
C ASP A 36 10.31 -6.84 1.86
N LEU A 37 9.96 -5.92 0.95
CA LEU A 37 9.21 -6.21 -0.28
C LEU A 37 10.07 -6.11 -1.55
N ASN A 38 11.40 -6.14 -1.42
CA ASN A 38 12.33 -6.08 -2.55
C ASN A 38 12.49 -7.49 -3.15
N PHE A 39 11.45 -7.93 -3.85
CA PHE A 39 11.39 -9.27 -4.42
C PHE A 39 12.41 -9.49 -5.53
N GLN A 40 13.12 -10.62 -5.46
CA GLN A 40 13.98 -11.10 -6.52
C GLN A 40 13.46 -12.40 -7.11
N SER A 41 13.62 -12.56 -8.41
CA SER A 41 13.25 -13.78 -9.13
C SER A 41 14.18 -14.94 -8.77
N ARG A 42 13.57 -16.08 -8.41
CA ARG A 42 14.22 -17.33 -8.03
C ARG A 42 13.57 -18.49 -8.78
N VAL A 43 14.26 -19.63 -8.83
CA VAL A 43 13.80 -20.81 -9.58
C VAL A 43 13.96 -22.05 -8.72
N VAL A 44 12.93 -22.89 -8.69
CA VAL A 44 12.98 -24.27 -8.18
C VAL A 44 12.69 -25.25 -9.32
N SER A 45 13.19 -26.48 -9.24
CA SER A 45 12.98 -27.51 -10.27
C SER A 45 11.65 -28.27 -10.12
N ASP A 46 11.01 -28.18 -8.96
CA ASP A 46 9.78 -28.88 -8.59
C ASP A 46 8.71 -27.85 -8.21
N PRO A 47 7.47 -27.92 -8.73
CA PRO A 47 6.40 -27.00 -8.34
C PRO A 47 5.83 -27.26 -6.94
N VAL A 48 6.26 -28.33 -6.25
CA VAL A 48 5.90 -28.65 -4.86
C VAL A 48 7.17 -28.70 -3.98
N PRO A 49 7.96 -27.62 -3.90
CA PRO A 49 9.19 -27.62 -3.12
C PRO A 49 8.91 -27.71 -1.61
N LEU A 50 9.91 -28.15 -0.85
CA LEU A 50 9.97 -27.91 0.58
C LEU A 50 10.31 -26.44 0.84
N GLY A 51 9.85 -25.88 1.97
CA GLY A 51 10.22 -24.51 2.37
C GLY A 51 11.74 -24.25 2.37
N ARG A 52 12.55 -25.23 2.80
CA ARG A 52 14.02 -25.13 2.74
C ARG A 52 14.57 -24.94 1.32
N GLN A 53 13.95 -25.56 0.31
CA GLN A 53 14.41 -25.46 -1.07
C GLN A 53 14.14 -24.07 -1.64
N LEU A 54 13.06 -23.41 -1.20
CA LEU A 54 12.78 -22.02 -1.55
C LEU A 54 13.85 -21.06 -0.98
N LEU A 55 14.31 -21.29 0.25
CA LEU A 55 15.42 -20.54 0.86
C LEU A 55 16.75 -20.80 0.12
N GLU A 56 17.08 -22.07 -0.13
CA GLU A 56 18.30 -22.48 -0.83
C GLU A 56 18.37 -21.89 -2.25
N ALA A 57 17.24 -21.80 -2.96
CA ALA A 57 17.16 -21.14 -4.26
C ALA A 57 17.52 -19.64 -4.21
N ALA A 58 17.38 -19.01 -3.03
CA ALA A 58 17.83 -17.65 -2.77
C ALA A 58 19.25 -17.56 -2.17
N ALA A 59 19.99 -18.68 -2.16
CA ALA A 59 21.30 -18.81 -1.52
C ALA A 59 21.29 -18.49 -0.01
N LEU A 60 20.16 -18.74 0.65
CA LEU A 60 20.02 -18.65 2.11
C LEU A 60 20.24 -20.02 2.74
N ASP A 61 20.95 -20.07 3.87
CA ASP A 61 21.10 -21.31 4.65
C ASP A 61 19.86 -21.52 5.54
N PRO A 62 19.06 -22.59 5.34
CA PRO A 62 17.88 -22.85 6.16
C PRO A 62 18.16 -23.03 7.66
N ARG A 63 19.42 -23.21 8.07
CA ARG A 63 19.83 -23.38 9.46
C ARG A 63 20.04 -22.06 10.21
N ASP A 64 20.05 -20.94 9.50
CA ASP A 64 20.35 -19.62 10.08
C ASP A 64 19.17 -18.97 10.82
N GLY A 65 18.10 -19.74 11.09
CA GLY A 65 16.93 -19.27 11.83
C GLY A 65 15.98 -18.43 10.99
N TYR A 66 15.67 -18.88 9.77
CA TYR A 66 14.71 -18.23 8.89
C TYR A 66 13.27 -18.71 9.15
N SER A 67 12.35 -17.77 9.34
CA SER A 67 10.93 -17.94 9.04
C SER A 67 10.69 -17.61 7.57
N LEU A 68 9.91 -18.44 6.87
CA LEU A 68 9.56 -18.24 5.47
C LEU A 68 8.05 -18.02 5.37
N ILE A 69 7.64 -16.87 4.85
CA ILE A 69 6.23 -16.49 4.78
C ILE A 69 5.80 -16.37 3.32
N ALA A 70 4.77 -17.09 2.93
CA ALA A 70 4.12 -16.96 1.62
C ALA A 70 3.08 -15.85 1.64
N ILE A 71 2.99 -15.06 0.58
CA ILE A 71 1.88 -14.11 0.37
C ILE A 71 0.89 -14.74 -0.62
N LEU A 72 -0.28 -15.10 -0.13
CA LEU A 72 -1.32 -15.75 -0.92
C LEU A 72 -2.02 -14.75 -1.84
N PRO A 73 -2.68 -15.23 -2.92
CA PRO A 73 -3.50 -14.38 -3.78
C PRO A 73 -4.62 -13.64 -3.06
N SER A 74 -5.11 -14.20 -1.94
CA SER A 74 -6.12 -13.53 -1.11
C SER A 74 -5.59 -12.25 -0.48
N GLY A 75 -4.29 -12.15 -0.24
CA GLY A 75 -3.67 -11.11 0.59
C GLY A 75 -3.21 -11.62 1.95
N ASP A 76 -3.70 -12.80 2.38
CA ASP A 76 -3.26 -13.44 3.62
C ASP A 76 -1.83 -13.97 3.51
N PHE A 77 -1.16 -14.01 4.66
CA PHE A 77 0.18 -14.56 4.78
C PHE A 77 0.10 -15.95 5.41
N GLU A 78 0.95 -16.86 4.93
CA GLU A 78 1.02 -18.24 5.42
C GLU A 78 2.46 -18.59 5.81
N ASP A 79 2.65 -19.15 7.00
CA ASP A 79 3.95 -19.70 7.42
C ASP A 79 4.27 -20.97 6.61
N VAL A 80 5.45 -20.98 6.00
CA VAL A 80 5.93 -22.09 5.17
C VAL A 80 6.98 -22.87 5.96
N ARG A 81 6.57 -24.02 6.48
CA ARG A 81 7.47 -24.89 7.22
C ARG A 81 8.58 -25.44 6.33
N LEU A 82 9.81 -25.40 6.83
CA LEU A 82 11.01 -25.77 6.06
C LEU A 82 11.06 -27.24 5.61
N ASN A 83 10.27 -28.11 6.24
CA ASN A 83 10.23 -29.56 5.98
C ASN A 83 8.91 -30.04 5.41
N GLU A 84 7.99 -29.12 5.11
CA GLU A 84 6.68 -29.45 4.57
C GLU A 84 6.67 -29.13 3.08
N PRO A 85 6.10 -30.01 2.22
CA PRO A 85 5.86 -29.68 0.83
C PRO A 85 4.90 -28.51 0.72
N PHE A 86 5.22 -27.55 -0.14
CA PHE A 86 4.38 -26.40 -0.41
C PHE A 86 4.03 -26.38 -1.91
N ASP A 87 2.80 -26.71 -2.26
CA ASP A 87 2.37 -26.73 -3.68
C ASP A 87 2.14 -25.29 -4.17
N LEU A 88 3.08 -24.79 -4.98
CA LEU A 88 3.03 -23.44 -5.55
C LEU A 88 1.81 -23.24 -6.46
N ARG A 89 1.26 -24.33 -7.03
CA ARG A 89 0.12 -24.30 -7.94
C ARG A 89 -1.18 -24.24 -7.15
N GLU A 90 -1.33 -25.12 -6.17
CA GLU A 90 -2.56 -25.20 -5.37
C GLU A 90 -2.73 -23.94 -4.50
N ARG A 91 -1.65 -23.45 -3.91
CA ARG A 91 -1.69 -22.24 -3.08
C ARG A 91 -1.63 -20.94 -3.88
N GLY A 92 -1.15 -21.01 -5.12
CA GLY A 92 -1.00 -19.83 -5.98
C GLY A 92 -0.06 -18.77 -5.39
N ALA A 93 0.84 -19.14 -4.49
CA ALA A 93 1.76 -18.20 -3.87
C ALA A 93 2.97 -17.99 -4.78
N GLU A 94 3.04 -16.82 -5.42
CA GLU A 94 4.18 -16.40 -6.22
C GLU A 94 5.27 -15.69 -5.39
N ARG A 95 4.92 -15.12 -4.24
CA ARG A 95 5.76 -14.20 -3.46
C ARG A 95 6.01 -14.75 -2.06
N PHE A 96 7.27 -14.71 -1.65
CA PHE A 96 7.73 -15.17 -0.35
C PHE A 96 8.61 -14.10 0.31
N ILE A 97 8.56 -14.01 1.63
CA ILE A 97 9.47 -13.20 2.42
C ILE A 97 10.19 -14.10 3.42
N ALA A 98 11.52 -14.09 3.38
CA ALA A 98 12.35 -14.73 4.38
C ALA A 98 12.72 -13.72 5.47
N PHE A 99 12.47 -14.06 6.73
CA PHE A 99 12.90 -13.28 7.89
C PHE A 99 13.86 -14.10 8.74
N GLN A 100 15.03 -13.56 9.03
CA GLN A 100 15.91 -14.15 10.05
C GLN A 100 15.42 -13.69 11.43
N THR A 101 14.61 -14.52 12.11
CA THR A 101 13.86 -14.12 13.31
C THR A 101 13.56 -15.32 14.21
N ASP A 102 13.30 -15.05 15.49
CA ASP A 102 12.82 -16.03 16.47
C ASP A 102 11.30 -15.96 16.72
N ARG A 103 10.63 -14.96 16.14
CA ARG A 103 9.20 -14.69 16.32
C ARG A 103 8.61 -13.94 15.13
N ASP A 104 7.30 -14.11 14.98
CA ASP A 104 6.50 -13.38 14.00
C ASP A 104 5.48 -12.50 14.72
N PHE A 105 5.27 -11.30 14.17
CA PHE A 105 4.30 -10.33 14.64
C PHE A 105 3.06 -10.40 13.76
N LYS A 106 1.90 -10.59 14.39
CA LYS A 106 0.60 -10.71 13.71
C LYS A 106 -0.07 -9.34 13.63
N LEU A 107 -0.52 -8.98 12.44
CA LEU A 107 -1.30 -7.77 12.15
C LEU A 107 -2.39 -8.11 11.12
N THR A 108 -3.34 -7.21 10.91
CA THR A 108 -4.26 -7.32 9.76
C THR A 108 -4.14 -6.14 8.82
N LEU A 109 -4.37 -6.38 7.54
CA LEU A 109 -4.46 -5.33 6.51
C LEU A 109 -5.64 -5.62 5.61
N ASN A 110 -6.65 -4.75 5.60
CA ASN A 110 -7.91 -4.99 4.88
C ASN A 110 -8.55 -6.34 5.24
N ASP A 111 -8.59 -6.65 6.54
CA ASP A 111 -9.06 -7.92 7.11
C ASP A 111 -8.23 -9.17 6.76
N HIS A 112 -7.18 -9.05 5.95
CA HIS A 112 -6.24 -10.14 5.69
C HIS A 112 -5.27 -10.31 6.84
N GLU A 113 -4.97 -11.56 7.20
CA GLU A 113 -4.04 -11.89 8.26
C GLU A 113 -2.60 -11.88 7.75
N LEU A 114 -1.75 -11.06 8.37
CA LEU A 114 -0.35 -10.90 7.99
C LEU A 114 0.57 -11.41 9.11
N LEU A 115 1.70 -12.00 8.71
CA LEU A 115 2.81 -12.39 9.57
C LEU A 115 4.07 -11.60 9.17
N TRP A 116 4.62 -10.83 10.11
CA TRP A 116 5.78 -9.98 9.86
C TRP A 116 6.92 -10.34 10.81
N GLY A 117 8.07 -10.74 10.28
CA GLY A 117 9.20 -11.22 11.10
C GLY A 117 10.09 -10.13 11.70
N LYS A 118 9.61 -8.88 11.80
CA LYS A 118 10.33 -7.76 12.43
C LYS A 118 9.42 -7.03 13.42
N PRO A 119 9.95 -6.48 14.52
CA PRO A 119 9.16 -5.77 15.53
C PRO A 119 8.60 -4.43 15.02
N VAL A 120 9.05 -3.97 13.85
CA VAL A 120 8.65 -2.70 13.25
C VAL A 120 8.26 -2.94 11.80
N ILE A 121 7.15 -2.34 11.38
CA ILE A 121 6.73 -2.28 9.98
C ILE A 121 6.65 -0.81 9.54
N SER A 122 7.14 -0.53 8.34
CA SER A 122 7.08 0.82 7.77
C SER A 122 5.78 1.07 7.02
N GLY A 123 5.34 2.32 6.97
CA GLY A 123 4.26 2.75 6.09
C GLY A 123 4.48 2.34 4.63
N THR A 124 5.70 2.46 4.10
CA THR A 124 6.04 2.04 2.73
C THR A 124 5.70 0.57 2.47
N VAL A 125 5.98 -0.32 3.42
CA VAL A 125 5.60 -1.74 3.33
C VAL A 125 4.08 -1.89 3.34
N LEU A 126 3.39 -1.24 4.27
CA LEU A 126 1.92 -1.29 4.35
C LEU A 126 1.26 -0.83 3.05
N TYR A 127 1.71 0.30 2.48
CA TYR A 127 1.22 0.80 1.19
C TYR A 127 1.54 -0.14 0.02
N GLY A 128 2.73 -0.76 0.02
CA GLY A 128 3.12 -1.75 -0.99
C GLY A 128 2.27 -3.02 -0.96
N LEU A 129 1.83 -3.43 0.23
CA LEU A 129 0.93 -4.58 0.42
C LEU A 129 -0.52 -4.21 0.12
N ALA A 130 -1.02 -3.10 0.64
CA ALA A 130 -2.42 -2.72 0.51
C ALA A 130 -2.80 -2.25 -0.91
N LYS A 131 -1.83 -1.66 -1.63
CA LYS A 131 -2.02 -1.09 -2.98
C LYS A 131 -3.31 -0.24 -3.06
N PRO A 132 -3.44 0.79 -2.21
CA PRO A 132 -4.66 1.60 -2.14
C PRO A 132 -5.00 2.21 -3.51
N GLY A 133 -6.29 2.36 -3.79
CA GLY A 133 -6.76 3.01 -5.01
C GLY A 133 -6.42 4.51 -5.05
N GLU A 134 -6.74 5.15 -6.18
CA GLU A 134 -6.54 6.59 -6.33
C GLU A 134 -7.34 7.37 -5.27
N GLY A 135 -6.64 8.21 -4.49
CA GLY A 135 -7.23 8.98 -3.40
C GLY A 135 -7.50 8.19 -2.12
N GLU A 136 -7.03 6.95 -2.02
CA GLU A 136 -7.04 6.15 -0.79
C GLU A 136 -5.68 6.19 -0.08
N ALA A 137 -5.72 5.90 1.22
CA ALA A 137 -4.55 5.85 2.09
C ALA A 137 -4.68 4.69 3.09
N VAL A 138 -3.57 4.35 3.73
CA VAL A 138 -3.56 3.34 4.80
C VAL A 138 -3.81 4.04 6.14
N PHE A 139 -4.68 3.47 6.94
CA PHE A 139 -4.99 3.92 8.28
C PHE A 139 -4.79 2.78 9.28
N LEU A 140 -4.40 3.13 10.50
CA LEU A 140 -4.50 2.26 11.66
C LEU A 140 -5.86 2.48 12.31
N GLU A 141 -6.66 1.41 12.40
CA GLU A 141 -7.94 1.42 13.08
C GLU A 141 -7.70 1.61 14.60
N VAL A 142 -8.42 2.57 15.18
CA VAL A 142 -8.37 2.84 16.63
C VAL A 142 -9.72 2.47 17.23
N PRO A 143 -9.80 1.40 18.06
CA PRO A 143 -11.07 0.98 18.64
C PRO A 143 -11.76 2.10 19.42
N GLY A 144 -12.96 2.48 18.98
CA GLY A 144 -13.75 3.56 19.59
C GLY A 144 -13.23 4.97 19.33
N GLY A 145 -12.24 5.14 18.45
CA GLY A 145 -11.65 6.42 18.05
C GLY A 145 -11.79 6.69 16.55
N GLU A 146 -11.17 7.79 16.09
CA GLU A 146 -10.98 8.03 14.66
C GLU A 146 -9.75 7.27 14.14
N ASP A 147 -9.88 6.65 12.97
CA ASP A 147 -8.77 5.95 12.32
C ASP A 147 -7.60 6.89 12.03
N ARG A 148 -6.39 6.42 12.33
CA ARG A 148 -5.18 7.22 12.26
C ARG A 148 -4.49 7.01 10.92
N LEU A 149 -4.31 8.08 10.15
CA LEU A 149 -3.54 8.03 8.90
C LEU A 149 -2.11 7.56 9.18
N ILE A 150 -1.63 6.62 8.37
CA ILE A 150 -0.25 6.17 8.35
C ILE A 150 0.50 6.92 7.25
N GLU A 151 1.60 7.59 7.61
CA GLU A 151 2.47 8.22 6.62
C GLU A 151 3.42 7.17 6.01
N HIS A 152 3.84 7.36 4.76
CA HIS A 152 4.70 6.38 4.07
C HIS A 152 6.02 6.11 4.80
N GLY A 153 6.64 7.14 5.37
CA GLY A 153 7.89 7.00 6.13
C GLY A 153 7.71 6.63 7.60
N GLU A 154 6.46 6.45 8.06
CA GLU A 154 6.19 6.13 9.45
C GLU A 154 6.72 4.74 9.80
N LEU A 155 7.28 4.60 11.01
CA LEU A 155 7.68 3.32 11.58
C LEU A 155 6.68 2.96 12.68
N ILE A 156 5.99 1.83 12.51
CA ILE A 156 4.99 1.35 13.44
C ILE A 156 5.57 0.20 14.26
N ASP A 157 5.53 0.35 15.59
CA ASP A 157 5.92 -0.68 16.55
C ASP A 157 4.82 -1.74 16.66
N LEU A 158 5.17 -3.00 16.40
CA LEU A 158 4.30 -4.18 16.51
C LEU A 158 4.50 -4.95 17.82
N VAL A 159 5.37 -4.48 18.72
CA VAL A 159 5.66 -5.16 20.00
C VAL A 159 4.56 -4.92 21.03
N GLN A 160 3.72 -3.91 20.83
CA GLN A 160 2.67 -3.57 21.78
C GLN A 160 1.63 -4.70 21.87
N PRO A 161 1.04 -4.94 23.06
CA PRO A 161 0.01 -5.97 23.20
C PRO A 161 -1.20 -5.65 22.32
N GLY A 162 -1.60 -6.62 21.50
CA GLY A 162 -2.76 -6.49 20.62
C GLY A 162 -2.48 -7.05 19.24
N ILE A 163 -3.37 -6.72 18.30
CA ILE A 163 -3.17 -6.93 16.87
C ILE A 163 -3.46 -5.58 16.23
N GLU A 164 -2.45 -4.97 15.62
CA GLU A 164 -2.63 -3.77 14.82
C GLU A 164 -3.51 -4.10 13.61
N ARG A 165 -4.56 -3.30 13.43
CA ARG A 165 -5.51 -3.44 12.33
C ARG A 165 -5.34 -2.29 11.37
N PHE A 166 -4.85 -2.56 10.17
CA PHE A 166 -4.69 -1.59 9.12
C PHE A 166 -5.80 -1.74 8.08
N ILE A 167 -6.28 -0.60 7.57
CA ILE A 167 -7.30 -0.55 6.54
C ILE A 167 -6.94 0.47 5.47
N THR A 168 -7.42 0.26 4.25
CA THR A 168 -7.42 1.26 3.19
C THR A 168 -8.76 1.98 3.18
N ALA A 169 -8.71 3.31 3.20
CA ALA A 169 -9.90 4.13 3.10
C ALA A 169 -9.62 5.39 2.28
N ARG A 170 -10.68 6.03 1.77
CA ARG A 170 -10.55 7.32 1.07
C ARG A 170 -9.96 8.37 1.99
N LEU A 171 -8.88 8.99 1.53
CA LEU A 171 -8.23 10.08 2.22
C LEU A 171 -9.07 11.34 2.09
N THR A 172 -9.87 11.66 3.11
CA THR A 172 -10.75 12.83 3.13
C THR A 172 -10.25 13.91 4.08
N PHE A 173 -10.41 15.17 3.70
CA PHE A 173 -10.15 16.34 4.53
C PHE A 173 -11.38 17.24 4.53
N GLU A 174 -11.76 17.72 5.72
CA GLU A 174 -12.87 18.64 5.89
C GLU A 174 -12.35 20.08 5.94
N ILE A 175 -12.69 20.85 4.93
CA ILE A 175 -12.35 22.26 4.80
C ILE A 175 -13.60 23.12 4.83
N ILE A 176 -13.45 24.40 5.14
CA ILE A 176 -14.56 25.36 5.12
C ILE A 176 -14.31 26.33 3.98
N VAL A 177 -15.23 26.43 3.02
CA VAL A 177 -15.15 27.37 1.90
C VAL A 177 -16.35 28.30 1.97
N ASN A 178 -16.12 29.61 2.15
CA ASN A 178 -17.18 30.62 2.31
C ASN A 178 -18.25 30.20 3.33
N SER A 179 -17.78 29.80 4.52
CA SER A 179 -18.61 29.34 5.66
C SER A 179 -19.38 28.03 5.43
N ARG A 180 -19.10 27.29 4.35
CA ARG A 180 -19.72 25.98 4.09
C ARG A 180 -18.68 24.86 4.20
N PRO A 181 -18.95 23.78 4.96
CA PRO A 181 -18.07 22.63 4.98
C PRO A 181 -18.03 21.97 3.60
N ARG A 182 -16.84 21.57 3.18
CA ARG A 182 -16.54 20.86 1.93
C ARG A 182 -15.55 19.74 2.24
N THR A 183 -15.66 18.65 1.50
CA THR A 183 -14.70 17.54 1.58
C THR A 183 -13.79 17.57 0.36
N VAL A 184 -12.49 17.44 0.60
CA VAL A 184 -11.48 17.26 -0.45
C VAL A 184 -10.73 15.96 -0.21
N ASN A 185 -10.24 15.34 -1.29
CA ASN A 185 -9.63 14.01 -1.23
C ASN A 185 -8.09 14.04 -1.30
N ALA A 186 -7.50 15.20 -1.04
CA ALA A 186 -6.06 15.41 -1.12
C ALA A 186 -5.64 16.41 -0.05
N ARG A 187 -4.44 16.19 0.50
CA ARG A 187 -3.84 17.09 1.51
C ARG A 187 -3.51 18.44 0.89
N THR A 188 -2.99 18.44 -0.33
CA THR A 188 -2.68 19.66 -1.07
C THR A 188 -3.86 20.01 -1.97
N VAL A 189 -4.40 21.21 -1.78
CA VAL A 189 -5.48 21.75 -2.62
C VAL A 189 -4.99 22.96 -3.41
N THR A 190 -5.42 23.07 -4.65
CA THR A 190 -5.05 24.15 -5.58
C THR A 190 -6.05 25.30 -5.54
N PHE A 191 -5.62 26.47 -6.01
CA PHE A 191 -6.48 27.62 -6.20
C PHE A 191 -7.75 27.27 -6.99
N GLU A 192 -7.57 26.59 -8.11
CA GLU A 192 -8.63 26.24 -9.06
C GLU A 192 -9.63 25.26 -8.43
N GLN A 193 -9.15 24.28 -7.65
CA GLN A 193 -10.02 23.37 -6.92
C GLN A 193 -10.91 24.10 -5.91
N ILE A 194 -10.34 25.03 -5.13
CA ILE A 194 -11.13 25.78 -4.15
C ILE A 194 -12.12 26.74 -4.83
N VAL A 195 -11.74 27.37 -5.95
CA VAL A 195 -12.67 28.18 -6.76
C VAL A 195 -13.84 27.34 -7.23
N GLN A 196 -13.60 26.14 -7.78
CA GLN A 196 -14.68 25.24 -8.23
C GLN A 196 -15.58 24.78 -7.07
N LEU A 197 -15.06 24.64 -5.85
CA LEU A 197 -15.88 24.35 -4.66
C LEU A 197 -16.73 25.56 -4.21
N ALA A 198 -16.23 26.78 -4.38
CA ALA A 198 -16.93 28.01 -4.00
C ALA A 198 -17.97 28.42 -5.04
N PHE A 199 -17.61 28.36 -6.33
CA PHE A 199 -18.39 28.77 -7.48
C PHE A 199 -18.26 27.68 -8.58
N PRO A 200 -19.10 26.64 -8.56
CA PRO A 200 -19.00 25.56 -9.54
C PRO A 200 -19.34 26.02 -10.97
N GLY A 201 -18.67 25.43 -11.97
CA GLY A 201 -18.98 25.60 -13.39
C GLY A 201 -18.02 26.52 -14.13
N GLN A 202 -18.39 26.89 -15.36
CA GLN A 202 -17.63 27.84 -16.17
C GLN A 202 -17.93 29.28 -15.74
N HIS A 203 -16.95 30.16 -15.93
CA HIS A 203 -17.04 31.58 -15.59
C HIS A 203 -16.67 32.44 -16.78
N GLU A 204 -17.33 33.59 -16.89
CA GLU A 204 -17.04 34.57 -17.93
C GLU A 204 -15.58 35.08 -17.85
N PRO A 205 -14.93 35.42 -18.97
CA PRO A 205 -13.53 35.85 -18.98
C PRO A 205 -13.22 37.10 -18.15
N ASN A 206 -14.22 37.93 -17.88
CA ASN A 206 -14.09 39.14 -17.06
C ASN A 206 -14.26 38.88 -15.55
N VAL A 207 -14.38 37.63 -15.12
CA VAL A 207 -14.47 37.24 -13.71
C VAL A 207 -13.08 36.98 -13.16
N VAL A 208 -12.74 37.68 -12.07
CA VAL A 208 -11.50 37.47 -11.31
C VAL A 208 -11.85 36.94 -9.93
N PHE A 209 -11.10 35.94 -9.48
CA PHE A 209 -11.21 35.38 -8.14
C PHE A 209 -10.02 35.83 -7.29
N SER A 210 -10.30 36.17 -6.04
CA SER A 210 -9.29 36.33 -4.99
C SER A 210 -9.61 35.39 -3.84
N MET A 211 -8.57 34.91 -3.16
CA MET A 211 -8.73 33.93 -2.09
C MET A 211 -7.74 34.17 -0.96
N THR A 212 -8.25 34.05 0.27
CA THR A 212 -7.44 33.92 1.47
C THR A 212 -7.66 32.56 2.11
N TYR A 213 -6.65 32.05 2.81
CA TYR A 213 -6.76 30.86 3.63
C TYR A 213 -6.30 31.14 5.07
N ARG A 214 -6.79 30.33 6.01
CA ARG A 214 -6.34 30.32 7.41
C ARG A 214 -6.47 28.91 8.01
N HIS A 215 -5.72 28.67 9.08
CA HIS A 215 -5.63 27.37 9.75
C HIS A 215 -5.20 26.23 8.80
N ALA A 216 -4.38 26.55 7.79
CA ALA A 216 -3.76 25.57 6.92
C ALA A 216 -2.68 24.76 7.68
N ALA A 217 -2.32 23.61 7.12
CA ALA A 217 -1.14 22.86 7.53
C ALA A 217 0.16 23.40 6.90
N SER A 218 0.05 24.32 5.93
CA SER A 218 1.17 25.03 5.33
C SER A 218 1.84 26.05 6.25
N THR A 219 3.05 26.44 5.87
CA THR A 219 3.77 27.58 6.46
C THR A 219 3.92 28.67 5.40
N PRO A 220 3.32 29.86 5.57
CA PRO A 220 2.53 30.29 6.72
C PRO A 220 1.16 29.58 6.82
N PRO A 221 0.55 29.47 8.02
CA PRO A 221 -0.74 28.81 8.21
C PRO A 221 -1.95 29.67 7.76
N ALA A 222 -1.70 30.90 7.32
CA ALA A 222 -2.67 31.82 6.78
C ALA A 222 -2.00 32.76 5.76
N GLY A 223 -2.76 33.19 4.74
CA GLY A 223 -2.25 34.07 3.70
C GLY A 223 -3.22 34.22 2.53
N GLU A 224 -2.74 34.81 1.45
CA GLU A 224 -3.42 34.83 0.15
C GLU A 224 -2.98 33.63 -0.67
N LEU A 225 -3.91 33.08 -1.44
CA LEU A 225 -3.64 32.01 -2.41
C LEU A 225 -4.03 32.51 -3.78
N GLY A 226 -3.03 32.69 -4.65
CA GLY A 226 -3.20 33.14 -6.03
C GLY A 226 -3.35 31.98 -7.03
N VAL A 227 -3.70 32.33 -8.27
CA VAL A 227 -3.86 31.40 -9.40
C VAL A 227 -2.63 30.51 -9.57
N GLY A 228 -2.85 29.22 -9.82
CA GLY A 228 -1.80 28.19 -9.93
C GLY A 228 -1.12 27.82 -8.60
N GLY A 229 -1.44 28.50 -7.51
CA GLY A 229 -0.92 28.19 -6.18
C GLY A 229 -1.61 26.97 -5.55
N SER A 230 -0.97 26.41 -4.54
CA SER A 230 -1.53 25.35 -3.72
C SER A 230 -1.26 25.57 -2.23
N VAL A 231 -2.04 24.89 -1.39
CA VAL A 231 -1.86 24.90 0.07
C VAL A 231 -2.20 23.53 0.65
N ASP A 232 -1.45 23.13 1.67
CA ASP A 232 -1.75 21.94 2.46
C ASP A 232 -2.82 22.23 3.52
N VAL A 233 -3.85 21.40 3.54
CA VAL A 233 -4.97 21.49 4.48
C VAL A 233 -4.76 20.54 5.66
N LYS A 234 -5.35 20.90 6.80
CA LYS A 234 -5.48 20.01 7.95
C LYS A 234 -6.60 19.00 7.71
N LYS A 235 -6.58 17.87 8.44
CA LYS A 235 -7.66 16.88 8.43
C LYS A 235 -9.04 17.51 8.62
N LYS A 236 -9.14 18.50 9.52
CA LYS A 236 -10.32 19.32 9.75
C LYS A 236 -9.93 20.78 10.01
N GLY A 237 -10.77 21.72 9.56
CA GLY A 237 -10.78 23.10 10.04
C GLY A 237 -9.93 24.11 9.25
N THR A 238 -9.29 23.72 8.15
CA THR A 238 -8.69 24.71 7.23
C THR A 238 -9.80 25.50 6.54
N VAL A 239 -9.67 26.83 6.52
CA VAL A 239 -10.72 27.73 6.02
C VAL A 239 -10.22 28.55 4.84
N PHE A 240 -11.07 28.66 3.82
CA PHE A 240 -10.88 29.47 2.64
C PHE A 240 -12.01 30.50 2.51
N ASN A 241 -11.65 31.74 2.19
CA ASN A 241 -12.61 32.77 1.77
C ASN A 241 -12.30 33.14 0.33
N VAL A 242 -13.27 32.93 -0.55
CA VAL A 242 -13.16 33.17 -1.98
C VAL A 242 -14.10 34.29 -2.37
N THR A 243 -13.55 35.34 -2.97
CA THR A 243 -14.30 36.47 -3.49
C THR A 243 -14.31 36.42 -5.01
N ARG A 244 -15.50 36.57 -5.60
CA ARG A 244 -15.72 36.65 -7.04
C ARG A 244 -15.98 38.11 -7.42
N THR A 245 -15.16 38.65 -8.33
CA THR A 245 -15.26 40.02 -8.83
C THR A 245 -15.52 40.00 -10.33
N VAL A 246 -16.48 40.80 -10.80
CA VAL A 246 -16.71 41.02 -12.24
C VAL A 246 -16.02 42.33 -12.60
N GLN A 247 -15.09 42.29 -13.54
CA GLN A 247 -14.43 43.48 -14.06
C GLN A 247 -15.31 44.12 -15.14
N SER A 248 -15.49 45.44 -15.02
CA SER A 248 -16.21 46.32 -15.96
C SER A 248 -15.32 46.78 -17.10
#